data_AF-A0A523JEE7-F1
#
_entry.id   AF-A0A523JEE7-F1
#
_cell.length_a   1.000
_cell.length_b   1.000
_cell.length_c   1.000
_cell.angle_alpha   90.00
_cell.angle_beta   90.00
_cell.angle_gamma   90.00
#
_symmetry.space_group_name_H-M   'P 1'
#
loop_
_entity.id
_entity.type
_entity.pdbx_description
1 polymer ?
#
loop_
_entity_poly.entity_id
_entity_poly.type
_entity_poly.pdbx_seq_one_letter_code
_entity_poly.pdbx_strand_id
1 'polypeptide(L)'
;MKTTLTTLLLSALVLVGCMDNLSDLTSPDVQITPQSNSPNWLILPDDLTNYLDSTTQFSSSKLIRGNVGGNIILNVSIPRPGHPLGDFQIYAKIRVEKNSFPADEHRMFTITVDSDYLVFDITPSANTLIKPIKVTARVEGIDVSDINPETFSFISIGDNGEILETTNEQLIVDYDENMVMVLNAWIDPLAIVNILPDSRYGWIRYR
;
A
#
# COMPACT_ATOMS: atom_id res chain seq x y z
N MET A 1 72.10 35.87 5.30
CA MET A 1 72.28 35.50 6.72
C MET A 1 71.54 36.49 7.59
N LYS A 2 70.54 36.01 8.32
CA LYS A 2 69.80 36.58 9.48
C LYS A 2 68.62 35.62 9.70
N THR A 3 68.72 34.68 10.66
CA THR A 3 68.00 34.68 11.97
C THR A 3 66.48 34.71 11.77
N THR A 4 65.62 33.79 12.23
CA THR A 4 65.54 32.88 13.40
C THR A 4 64.24 32.07 13.19
N LEU A 5 64.17 30.74 13.34
CA LEU A 5 63.95 29.95 14.57
C LEU A 5 62.78 30.43 15.45
N THR A 6 61.99 29.49 15.99
CA THR A 6 60.73 29.56 16.79
C THR A 6 59.46 29.65 15.94
N THR A 7 58.48 28.74 16.00
CA THR A 7 57.92 28.06 17.19
C THR A 7 57.34 26.67 16.84
N LEU A 8 57.85 25.68 17.56
CA LEU A 8 57.26 24.36 17.82
C LEU A 8 56.41 24.49 19.09
N LEU A 9 55.11 24.16 19.04
CA LEU A 9 54.12 23.90 20.11
C LEU A 9 52.76 24.24 19.46
N LEU A 10 51.69 23.45 19.46
CA LEU A 10 51.20 22.54 20.50
C LEU A 10 50.09 21.68 19.87
N SER A 11 50.46 20.57 19.25
CA SER A 11 49.52 19.49 18.93
C SER A 11 49.25 18.70 20.20
N ALA A 12 48.28 19.16 21.00
CA ALA A 12 47.69 18.40 22.11
C ALA A 12 46.44 19.11 22.65
N LEU A 13 45.27 18.86 22.05
CA LEU A 13 43.99 18.95 22.75
C LEU A 13 43.01 17.98 22.06
N VAL A 14 43.19 16.71 22.41
CA VAL A 14 42.19 15.64 22.27
C VAL A 14 41.73 15.31 23.69
N LEU A 15 40.41 15.14 23.85
CA LEU A 15 39.65 14.81 25.08
C LEU A 15 39.42 16.03 25.99
N VAL A 16 38.22 16.42 26.43
CA VAL A 16 37.03 15.66 26.89
C VAL A 16 35.81 16.58 26.74
N GLY A 17 34.68 16.02 26.32
CA GLY A 17 33.38 16.70 26.34
C GLY A 17 32.20 15.78 26.04
N CYS A 18 32.01 14.75 26.87
CA CYS A 18 30.69 14.13 27.02
C CYS A 18 29.69 15.14 27.61
N MET A 19 28.40 14.84 27.42
CA MET A 19 27.19 15.43 28.02
C MET A 19 26.47 16.44 27.11
N ASP A 20 25.18 16.30 26.77
CA ASP A 20 24.15 15.36 27.21
C ASP A 20 23.14 15.11 26.09
N ASN A 21 22.55 13.91 26.11
CA ASN A 21 21.34 13.58 25.39
C ASN A 21 20.24 14.57 25.78
N LEU A 22 19.91 15.49 24.86
CA LEU A 22 18.66 16.22 24.88
C LEU A 22 17.76 15.63 23.79
N SER A 23 16.69 15.04 24.29
CA SER A 23 15.54 14.53 23.58
C SER A 23 15.01 15.49 22.51
N ASP A 24 14.27 14.87 21.60
CA ASP A 24 12.99 15.35 21.07
C ASP A 24 13.00 15.73 19.59
N LEU A 25 12.51 14.80 18.77
CA LEU A 25 11.39 15.03 17.84
C LEU A 25 11.01 13.68 17.24
N THR A 26 9.98 13.09 17.82
CA THR A 26 9.26 11.91 17.34
C THR A 26 8.86 12.09 15.88
N SER A 27 9.60 11.47 14.96
CA SER A 27 8.99 10.91 13.76
C SER A 27 8.41 9.56 14.18
N PRO A 28 7.20 9.16 13.74
CA PRO A 28 6.72 7.83 14.07
C PRO A 28 7.73 6.83 13.50
N ASP A 29 8.31 6.02 14.38
CA ASP A 29 9.07 4.83 14.00
C ASP A 29 8.11 3.94 13.19
N VAL A 30 8.22 4.01 11.87
CA VAL A 30 7.77 2.91 11.02
C VAL A 30 8.71 1.77 11.39
N GLN A 31 8.24 0.84 12.23
CA GLN A 31 8.98 -0.37 12.55
C GLN A 31 9.09 -1.20 11.27
N ILE A 32 10.20 -1.03 10.55
CA ILE A 32 10.57 -1.87 9.42
C ILE A 32 11.01 -3.22 9.99
N THR A 33 10.08 -4.15 10.17
CA THR A 33 10.41 -5.56 10.39
C THR A 33 10.51 -6.26 9.03
N PRO A 34 11.71 -6.64 8.58
CA PRO A 34 11.86 -7.49 7.40
C PRO A 34 11.49 -8.92 7.80
N GLN A 35 10.19 -9.23 7.82
CA GLN A 35 9.72 -10.58 8.09
C GLN A 35 9.62 -11.36 6.77
N SER A 36 10.57 -12.28 6.58
CA SER A 36 10.76 -13.18 5.43
C SER A 36 9.63 -14.20 5.19
N ASN A 37 8.39 -13.90 5.57
CA ASN A 37 7.22 -14.72 5.26
C ASN A 37 6.27 -13.87 4.42
N SER A 38 5.92 -14.34 3.21
CA SER A 38 4.83 -13.73 2.44
C SER A 38 3.63 -13.53 3.36
N PRO A 39 3.02 -12.33 3.41
CA PRO A 39 1.91 -12.11 4.30
C PRO A 39 0.74 -13.04 3.98
N ASN A 40 -0.04 -13.31 5.02
CA ASN A 40 -1.18 -14.22 4.96
C ASN A 40 -2.39 -13.49 4.38
N TRP A 41 -2.37 -13.32 3.06
CA TRP A 41 -3.41 -12.66 2.29
C TRP A 41 -4.78 -13.35 2.44
N LEU A 42 -5.85 -12.57 2.32
CA LEU A 42 -7.15 -13.14 1.99
C LEU A 42 -7.10 -13.77 0.60
N ILE A 43 -7.71 -14.94 0.47
CA ILE A 43 -7.69 -15.76 -0.75
C ILE A 43 -9.02 -15.54 -1.48
N LEU A 44 -8.98 -15.52 -2.81
CA LEU A 44 -10.19 -15.57 -3.63
C LEU A 44 -10.88 -16.94 -3.47
N PRO A 45 -12.21 -17.03 -3.59
CA PRO A 45 -12.88 -18.32 -3.58
C PRO A 45 -12.41 -19.20 -4.76
N ASP A 46 -11.92 -20.40 -4.47
CA ASP A 46 -11.36 -21.34 -5.47
C ASP A 46 -12.39 -21.74 -6.55
N ASP A 47 -13.68 -21.68 -6.21
CA ASP A 47 -14.79 -22.03 -7.06
C ASP A 47 -15.15 -20.95 -8.09
N LEU A 48 -14.59 -19.73 -7.99
CA LEU A 48 -14.92 -18.60 -8.89
C LEU A 48 -14.76 -18.97 -10.36
N THR A 49 -13.75 -19.76 -10.70
CA THR A 49 -13.48 -20.18 -12.08
C THR A 49 -14.65 -20.91 -12.75
N ASN A 50 -15.53 -21.54 -11.97
CA ASN A 50 -16.74 -22.19 -12.47
C ASN A 50 -17.83 -21.21 -12.92
N TYR A 51 -17.74 -19.95 -12.49
CA TYR A 51 -18.74 -18.90 -12.71
C TYR A 51 -18.23 -17.77 -13.61
N LEU A 52 -16.95 -17.77 -13.96
CA LEU A 52 -16.37 -16.74 -14.82
C LEU A 52 -16.91 -16.86 -16.26
N ASP A 53 -17.32 -15.72 -16.80
CA ASP A 53 -17.52 -15.58 -18.24
C ASP A 53 -16.23 -15.07 -18.91
N SER A 54 -16.13 -15.24 -20.23
CA SER A 54 -14.98 -14.77 -21.00
C SER A 54 -14.84 -13.25 -21.05
N THR A 55 -15.80 -12.50 -20.51
CA THR A 55 -15.84 -11.05 -20.49
C THR A 55 -15.48 -10.45 -19.14
N THR A 56 -15.30 -11.29 -18.12
CA THR A 56 -15.02 -10.85 -16.75
C THR A 56 -13.62 -10.24 -16.70
N GLN A 57 -13.55 -8.96 -16.38
CA GLN A 57 -12.30 -8.22 -16.31
C GLN A 57 -11.98 -7.90 -14.85
N PHE A 58 -10.91 -8.50 -14.34
CA PHE A 58 -10.32 -8.17 -13.05
C PHE A 58 -9.37 -6.97 -13.15
N SER A 59 -9.58 -6.07 -14.11
CA SER A 59 -8.78 -4.87 -14.26
C SER A 59 -9.59 -3.69 -14.78
N SER A 60 -9.17 -2.48 -14.43
CA SER A 60 -9.75 -1.23 -14.91
C SER A 60 -8.65 -0.21 -15.09
N SER A 61 -8.71 0.59 -16.16
CA SER A 61 -7.68 1.56 -16.49
C SER A 61 -8.27 2.92 -16.84
N LYS A 62 -7.54 3.98 -16.49
CA LYS A 62 -7.93 5.36 -16.81
C LYS A 62 -6.73 6.27 -16.96
N LEU A 63 -6.73 7.09 -18.02
CA LEU A 63 -5.78 8.17 -18.19
C LEU A 63 -6.14 9.33 -17.26
N ILE A 64 -5.21 9.70 -16.37
CA ILE A 64 -5.37 10.81 -15.42
C ILE A 64 -4.40 11.94 -15.80
N ARG A 65 -4.87 13.19 -15.70
CA ARG A 65 -4.06 14.39 -15.92
C ARG A 65 -3.52 14.92 -14.60
N GLY A 66 -2.23 15.27 -14.54
CA GLY A 66 -1.59 15.70 -13.30
C GLY A 66 -2.26 16.93 -12.68
N ASN A 67 -2.62 17.91 -13.51
CA ASN A 67 -3.30 19.14 -13.06
C ASN A 67 -4.78 18.98 -12.66
N VAL A 68 -5.39 17.81 -12.84
CA VAL A 68 -6.80 17.54 -12.48
C VAL A 68 -6.91 16.49 -11.37
N GLY A 69 -6.08 15.45 -11.40
CA GLY A 69 -6.33 14.24 -10.63
C GLY A 69 -7.48 13.43 -11.22
N GLY A 70 -7.97 12.43 -10.48
CA GLY A 70 -9.07 11.59 -10.94
C GLY A 70 -9.33 10.38 -10.07
N ASN A 71 -10.35 9.61 -10.45
CA ASN A 71 -10.66 8.32 -9.86
C ASN A 71 -10.63 7.22 -10.91
N ILE A 72 -10.02 6.08 -10.58
CA ILE A 72 -10.18 4.80 -11.28
C ILE A 72 -11.16 3.96 -10.46
N ILE A 73 -12.08 3.28 -11.12
CA ILE A 73 -13.08 2.41 -10.47
C ILE A 73 -13.04 1.05 -11.17
N LEU A 74 -12.91 -0.01 -10.37
CA LEU A 74 -13.10 -1.40 -10.76
C LEU A 74 -14.38 -1.90 -10.10
N ASN A 75 -15.26 -2.49 -10.92
CA ASN A 75 -16.46 -3.18 -10.47
C ASN A 75 -16.45 -4.56 -11.11
N VAL A 76 -16.41 -5.62 -10.30
CA VAL A 76 -16.56 -7.00 -10.73
C VAL A 76 -17.77 -7.56 -10.01
N SER A 77 -18.65 -8.25 -10.73
CA SER A 77 -19.80 -8.95 -10.17
C SER A 77 -19.93 -10.29 -10.87
N ILE A 78 -19.89 -11.36 -10.08
CA ILE A 78 -19.97 -12.74 -10.54
C ILE A 78 -21.17 -13.37 -9.84
N PRO A 79 -22.29 -13.58 -10.54
CA PRO A 79 -23.43 -14.27 -9.98
C PRO A 79 -23.07 -15.71 -9.62
N ARG A 80 -23.42 -16.15 -8.40
CA ARG A 80 -23.23 -17.53 -7.94
C ARG A 80 -24.53 -18.10 -7.38
N PRO A 81 -25.49 -18.47 -8.25
CA PRO A 81 -26.82 -18.88 -7.82
C PRO A 81 -26.77 -20.08 -6.87
N GLY A 82 -27.36 -19.92 -5.68
CA GLY A 82 -27.43 -20.98 -4.67
C GLY A 82 -26.12 -21.23 -3.90
N HIS A 83 -25.08 -20.43 -4.13
CA HIS A 83 -23.84 -20.51 -3.35
C HIS A 83 -24.08 -19.96 -1.92
N PRO A 84 -23.58 -20.63 -0.85
CA PRO A 84 -23.86 -20.24 0.53
C PRO A 84 -23.35 -18.85 0.91
N LEU A 85 -22.29 -18.37 0.24
CA LEU A 85 -21.73 -17.03 0.43
C LEU A 85 -22.39 -15.96 -0.46
N GLY A 86 -23.39 -16.33 -1.27
CA GLY A 86 -24.02 -15.41 -2.23
C GLY A 86 -23.15 -15.07 -3.44
N ASP A 87 -23.53 -14.01 -4.15
CA ASP A 87 -22.78 -13.52 -5.31
C ASP A 87 -21.41 -12.97 -4.90
N PHE A 88 -20.41 -13.08 -5.78
CA PHE A 88 -19.11 -12.50 -5.54
C PHE A 88 -19.02 -11.12 -6.17
N GLN A 89 -18.62 -10.11 -5.38
CA GLN A 89 -18.52 -8.74 -5.87
C GLN A 89 -17.22 -8.09 -5.40
N ILE A 90 -16.58 -7.34 -6.30
CA ILE A 90 -15.45 -6.47 -5.98
C ILE A 90 -15.82 -5.07 -6.42
N TYR A 91 -15.78 -4.13 -5.47
CA TYR A 91 -15.71 -2.70 -5.75
C TYR A 91 -14.35 -2.21 -5.31
N ALA A 92 -13.64 -1.51 -6.17
CA ALA A 92 -12.42 -0.79 -5.78
C ALA A 92 -12.36 0.57 -6.48
N LYS A 93 -12.05 1.60 -5.70
CA LYS A 93 -11.89 2.98 -6.16
C LYS A 93 -10.55 3.51 -5.68
N ILE A 94 -9.74 3.94 -6.63
CA ILE A 94 -8.49 4.64 -6.37
C ILE A 94 -8.68 6.10 -6.70
N ARG A 95 -8.39 6.98 -5.75
CA ARG A 95 -8.39 8.43 -5.92
C ARG A 95 -6.97 8.95 -5.99
N VAL A 96 -6.66 9.58 -7.12
CA VAL A 96 -5.41 10.32 -7.36
C VAL A 96 -5.71 11.80 -7.24
N GLU A 97 -5.10 12.48 -6.28
CA GLU A 97 -5.33 13.91 -6.08
C GLU A 97 -4.69 14.75 -7.19
N LYS A 98 -5.20 15.97 -7.37
CA LYS A 98 -4.55 16.97 -8.23
C LYS A 98 -3.11 17.23 -7.79
N ASN A 99 -2.22 17.33 -8.76
CA ASN A 99 -0.78 17.54 -8.60
C ASN A 99 -0.10 16.39 -7.82
N SER A 100 -0.58 15.16 -7.95
CA SER A 100 0.14 13.96 -7.45
C SER A 100 1.31 13.56 -8.34
N PHE A 101 1.42 14.16 -9.54
CA PHE A 101 2.55 14.06 -10.46
C PHE A 101 2.56 15.37 -11.30
N PRO A 102 3.60 15.65 -12.12
CA PRO A 102 3.73 16.92 -12.84
C PRO A 102 2.46 17.34 -13.59
N ALA A 103 2.13 18.63 -13.51
CA ALA A 103 0.82 19.16 -13.89
C ALA A 103 0.50 19.00 -15.39
N ASP A 104 1.54 19.01 -16.22
CA ASP A 104 1.52 18.86 -17.68
C ASP A 104 1.58 17.39 -18.15
N GLU A 105 1.88 16.46 -17.26
CA GLU A 105 1.91 15.03 -17.56
C GLU A 105 0.52 14.38 -17.54
N HIS A 106 0.43 13.25 -18.24
CA HIS A 106 -0.70 12.33 -18.23
C HIS A 106 -0.17 10.93 -17.96
N ARG A 107 -0.80 10.19 -17.04
CA ARG A 107 -0.39 8.81 -16.72
C ARG A 107 -1.59 7.89 -16.81
N MET A 108 -1.40 6.74 -17.43
CA MET A 108 -2.40 5.68 -17.41
C MET A 108 -2.32 5.01 -16.05
N PHE A 109 -3.40 5.09 -15.29
CA PHE A 109 -3.54 4.33 -14.06
C PHE A 109 -4.34 3.07 -14.31
N THR A 110 -3.87 1.95 -13.80
CA THR A 110 -4.50 0.64 -13.91
C THR A 110 -4.59 0.02 -12.53
N ILE A 111 -5.76 -0.50 -12.20
CA ILE A 111 -5.98 -1.41 -11.08
C ILE A 111 -6.22 -2.80 -11.64
N THR A 112 -5.56 -3.80 -11.08
CA THR A 112 -5.75 -5.21 -11.40
C THR A 112 -5.95 -5.98 -10.09
N VAL A 113 -6.77 -7.03 -10.10
CA VAL A 113 -6.90 -7.98 -8.98
C VAL A 113 -6.08 -9.21 -9.30
N ASP A 114 -5.33 -9.69 -8.32
CA ASP A 114 -4.63 -10.96 -8.37
C ASP A 114 -5.60 -12.13 -8.63
N SER A 115 -5.13 -13.22 -9.25
CA SER A 115 -5.99 -14.36 -9.60
C SER A 115 -6.33 -15.25 -8.42
N ASP A 116 -5.49 -15.23 -7.38
CA ASP A 116 -5.54 -16.19 -6.27
C ASP A 116 -5.85 -15.46 -4.96
N TYR A 117 -5.52 -14.17 -4.85
CA TYR A 117 -5.64 -13.39 -3.61
C TYR A 117 -6.51 -12.14 -3.78
N LEU A 118 -7.09 -11.66 -2.68
CA LEU A 118 -7.75 -10.35 -2.59
C LEU A 118 -6.71 -9.23 -2.49
N VAL A 119 -5.89 -9.14 -3.53
CA VAL A 119 -4.79 -8.22 -3.68
C VAL A 119 -5.01 -7.42 -4.95
N PHE A 120 -4.82 -6.11 -4.84
CA PHE A 120 -4.85 -5.16 -5.92
C PHE A 120 -3.43 -4.77 -6.30
N ASP A 121 -3.15 -4.76 -7.59
CA ASP A 121 -1.96 -4.15 -8.15
C ASP A 121 -2.33 -2.83 -8.79
N ILE A 122 -1.58 -1.76 -8.46
CA ILE A 122 -1.84 -0.41 -8.97
C ILE A 122 -0.63 0.09 -9.74
N THR A 123 -0.83 0.34 -11.04
CA THR A 123 0.17 0.93 -11.92
C THR A 123 -0.25 2.35 -12.33
N PRO A 124 0.66 3.33 -12.44
CA PRO A 124 2.03 3.27 -11.93
C PRO A 124 2.04 3.14 -10.40
N SER A 125 3.13 2.60 -9.86
CA SER A 125 3.31 2.49 -8.41
C SER A 125 3.12 3.86 -7.73
N ALA A 126 2.51 3.85 -6.54
CA ALA A 126 2.32 5.04 -5.71
C ALA A 126 3.66 5.72 -5.37
N ASN A 127 4.77 4.98 -5.35
CA ASN A 127 6.12 5.50 -5.14
C ASN A 127 6.58 6.49 -6.22
N THR A 128 5.93 6.48 -7.39
CA THR A 128 6.22 7.41 -8.48
C THR A 128 5.47 8.75 -8.36
N LEU A 129 4.71 8.95 -7.28
CA LEU A 129 3.84 10.09 -7.04
C LEU A 129 4.41 11.03 -5.97
N ILE A 130 4.00 12.28 -6.03
CA ILE A 130 4.35 13.35 -5.08
C ILE A 130 3.39 13.35 -3.88
N LYS A 131 2.20 12.75 -4.03
CA LYS A 131 1.14 12.70 -3.02
C LYS A 131 0.60 11.28 -2.88
N PRO A 132 0.06 10.92 -1.71
CA PRO A 132 -0.60 9.65 -1.53
C PRO A 132 -1.81 9.49 -2.45
N ILE A 133 -2.09 8.23 -2.78
CA ILE A 133 -3.39 7.83 -3.34
C ILE A 133 -4.30 7.34 -2.21
N LYS A 134 -5.61 7.45 -2.43
CA LYS A 134 -6.60 6.86 -1.51
C LYS A 134 -7.29 5.68 -2.16
N VAL A 135 -7.39 4.57 -1.43
CA VAL A 135 -8.06 3.35 -1.86
C VAL A 135 -9.30 3.13 -1.00
N THR A 136 -10.44 2.96 -1.67
CA THR A 136 -11.67 2.43 -1.06
C THR A 136 -11.98 1.13 -1.76
N ALA A 137 -12.04 0.02 -1.05
CA ALA A 137 -12.35 -1.27 -1.63
C ALA A 137 -13.31 -2.06 -0.76
N ARG A 138 -14.21 -2.82 -1.39
CA ARG A 138 -15.21 -3.69 -0.78
C ARG A 138 -15.24 -5.00 -1.57
N VAL A 139 -15.17 -6.12 -0.88
CA VAL A 139 -15.28 -7.46 -1.46
C VAL A 139 -16.36 -8.23 -0.71
N GLU A 140 -17.32 -8.78 -1.45
CA GLU A 140 -18.42 -9.58 -0.92
C GLU A 140 -18.36 -11.01 -1.46
N GLY A 141 -19.03 -11.92 -0.77
CA GLY A 141 -19.12 -13.31 -1.16
C GLY A 141 -17.85 -14.10 -0.91
N ILE A 142 -17.14 -13.78 0.16
CA ILE A 142 -15.92 -14.47 0.58
C ILE A 142 -16.10 -15.08 1.97
N ASP A 143 -15.35 -16.12 2.28
CA ASP A 143 -15.39 -16.69 3.62
C ASP A 143 -14.65 -15.77 4.60
N VAL A 144 -15.42 -15.15 5.50
CA VAL A 144 -14.92 -14.26 6.55
C VAL A 144 -14.97 -14.90 7.94
N SER A 145 -15.42 -16.16 8.05
CA SER A 145 -15.71 -16.81 9.34
C SER A 145 -14.51 -16.91 10.27
N ASP A 146 -13.31 -17.04 9.72
CA ASP A 146 -12.04 -17.15 10.45
C ASP A 146 -11.27 -15.81 10.57
N ILE A 147 -11.88 -14.68 10.19
CA ILE A 147 -11.22 -13.37 10.33
C ILE A 147 -11.40 -12.86 11.77
N ASN A 148 -10.31 -12.63 12.50
CA ASN A 148 -10.35 -11.87 13.75
C ASN A 148 -10.09 -10.38 13.45
N PRO A 149 -11.02 -9.46 13.74
CA PRO A 149 -10.87 -8.02 13.47
C PRO A 149 -9.67 -7.38 14.16
N GLU A 150 -9.19 -7.93 15.29
CA GLU A 150 -8.02 -7.41 16.01
C GLU A 150 -6.69 -7.71 15.31
N THR A 151 -6.68 -8.72 14.44
CA THR A 151 -5.50 -9.20 13.68
C THR A 151 -5.67 -9.01 12.17
N PHE A 152 -6.68 -8.22 11.78
CA PHE A 152 -7.05 -7.97 10.40
C PHE A 152 -6.57 -6.58 9.98
N SER A 153 -5.81 -6.51 8.90
CA SER A 153 -5.29 -5.24 8.37
C SER A 153 -5.43 -5.17 6.86
N PHE A 154 -5.53 -3.94 6.35
CA PHE A 154 -5.29 -3.63 4.95
C PHE A 154 -3.89 -3.02 4.84
N ILE A 155 -3.00 -3.69 4.10
CA ILE A 155 -1.59 -3.31 4.00
C ILE A 155 -1.20 -2.99 2.55
N SER A 156 -0.06 -2.31 2.39
CA SER A 156 0.69 -2.29 1.14
C SER A 156 1.97 -3.10 1.30
N ILE A 157 2.37 -3.79 0.23
CA ILE A 157 3.73 -4.30 0.07
C ILE A 157 4.45 -3.39 -0.91
N GLY A 158 5.51 -2.76 -0.43
CA GLY A 158 6.42 -1.98 -1.25
C GLY A 158 7.30 -2.88 -2.13
N ASP A 159 7.95 -2.25 -3.09
CA ASP A 159 8.74 -2.88 -4.15
C ASP A 159 9.93 -3.73 -3.63
N ASN A 160 10.37 -3.48 -2.40
CA ASN A 160 11.42 -4.21 -1.67
C ASN A 160 10.86 -5.40 -0.84
N GLY A 161 9.56 -5.69 -0.94
CA GLY A 161 8.87 -6.69 -0.12
C GLY A 161 8.54 -6.20 1.29
N GLU A 162 8.76 -4.92 1.59
CA GLU A 162 8.42 -4.32 2.88
C GLU A 162 6.90 -4.22 3.04
N ILE A 163 6.40 -4.77 4.15
CA ILE A 163 5.02 -4.61 4.55
C ILE A 163 4.87 -3.25 5.24
N LEU A 164 3.94 -2.46 4.72
CA LEU A 164 3.65 -1.13 5.19
C LEU A 164 2.19 -1.09 5.60
N GLU A 165 1.96 -0.76 6.87
CA GLU A 165 0.62 -0.52 7.37
C GLU A 165 0.01 0.71 6.69
N THR A 166 -1.24 0.59 6.26
CA THR A 166 -1.95 1.72 5.65
C THR A 166 -2.76 2.43 6.72
N THR A 167 -2.72 3.77 6.70
CA THR A 167 -3.68 4.55 7.49
C THR A 167 -5.00 4.57 6.74
N ASN A 168 -6.08 4.10 7.35
CA ASN A 168 -7.41 4.06 6.75
C ASN A 168 -8.46 4.68 7.69
N GLU A 169 -9.55 5.16 7.13
CA GLU A 169 -10.64 5.75 7.93
C GLU A 169 -11.48 4.66 8.61
N GLN A 170 -11.71 3.56 7.90
CA GLN A 170 -12.44 2.40 8.40
C GLN A 170 -11.91 1.12 7.76
N LEU A 171 -11.85 0.06 8.57
CA LEU A 171 -11.66 -1.32 8.15
C LEU A 171 -12.81 -2.14 8.74
N ILE A 172 -13.59 -2.79 7.89
CA ILE A 172 -14.83 -3.48 8.27
C ILE A 172 -14.76 -4.94 7.81
N VAL A 173 -15.20 -5.82 8.69
CA VAL A 173 -15.55 -7.22 8.42
C VAL A 173 -17.01 -7.37 8.76
N ASP A 174 -17.84 -7.75 7.79
CA ASP A 174 -19.26 -8.01 7.96
C ASP A 174 -19.52 -9.51 7.75
N TYR A 175 -19.84 -10.20 8.84
CA TYR A 175 -20.08 -11.64 8.83
C TYR A 175 -21.45 -12.01 8.27
N ASP A 176 -22.43 -11.10 8.33
CA ASP A 176 -23.77 -11.36 7.80
C ASP A 176 -23.78 -11.19 6.27
N GLU A 177 -23.02 -10.23 5.75
CA GLU A 177 -22.86 -9.98 4.31
C GLU A 177 -21.69 -10.74 3.67
N ASN A 178 -20.91 -11.52 4.43
CA ASN A 178 -19.69 -12.21 3.95
C ASN A 178 -18.72 -11.25 3.24
N MET A 179 -18.41 -10.13 3.90
CA MET A 179 -17.81 -8.96 3.27
C MET A 179 -16.63 -8.40 4.07
N VAL A 180 -15.64 -7.88 3.34
CA VAL A 180 -14.58 -7.02 3.89
C VAL A 180 -14.55 -5.69 3.13
N MET A 181 -14.28 -4.61 3.86
CA MET A 181 -14.19 -3.27 3.28
C MET A 181 -13.10 -2.45 3.94
N VAL A 182 -12.39 -1.68 3.13
CA VAL A 182 -11.50 -0.61 3.57
C VAL A 182 -11.97 0.72 2.99
N LEU A 183 -12.05 1.75 3.82
CA LEU A 183 -12.44 3.09 3.43
C LEU A 183 -11.24 4.03 3.48
N ASN A 184 -10.91 4.64 2.34
CA ASN A 184 -9.91 5.70 2.23
C ASN A 184 -8.55 5.30 2.83
N ALA A 185 -8.06 4.08 2.58
CA ALA A 185 -6.68 3.71 2.88
C ALA A 185 -5.72 4.61 2.12
N TRP A 186 -4.81 5.27 2.84
CA TRP A 186 -3.78 6.12 2.26
C TRP A 186 -2.56 5.28 1.95
N ILE A 187 -2.14 5.35 0.70
CA ILE A 187 -0.90 4.74 0.23
C ILE A 187 0.07 5.87 -0.05
N ASP A 188 1.03 6.04 0.84
CA ASP A 188 2.04 7.09 0.73
C ASP A 188 3.13 6.70 -0.27
N PRO A 189 3.68 7.68 -1.03
CA PRO A 189 4.87 7.46 -1.82
C PRO A 189 6.06 7.19 -0.87
N LEU A 190 6.70 6.03 -1.03
CA LEU A 190 7.88 5.72 -0.24
C LEU A 190 9.07 6.57 -0.69
N ALA A 191 9.76 7.17 0.27
CA ALA A 191 10.94 8.00 0.02
C ALA A 191 12.17 7.20 -0.45
N ILE A 192 12.08 5.86 -0.50
CA ILE A 192 13.23 4.99 -0.80
C ILE A 192 13.25 4.64 -2.29
N VAL A 193 14.29 5.15 -2.94
CA VAL A 193 14.59 5.05 -4.37
C VAL A 193 15.04 3.63 -4.72
N ASN A 194 14.10 2.72 -4.99
CA ASN A 194 14.33 1.58 -5.87
C ASN A 194 13.03 1.28 -6.60
N ILE A 195 13.00 1.75 -7.85
CA ILE A 195 11.85 1.71 -8.74
C ILE A 195 11.69 0.27 -9.23
N LEU A 196 10.83 -0.53 -8.59
CA LEU A 196 10.26 -1.72 -9.21
C LEU A 196 8.74 -1.51 -9.33
N PRO A 197 8.08 -2.09 -10.34
CA PRO A 197 6.70 -1.72 -10.68
C PRO A 197 5.61 -2.34 -9.78
N ASP A 198 5.98 -3.28 -8.89
CA ASP A 198 5.05 -4.27 -8.34
C ASP A 198 4.69 -3.99 -6.88
N SER A 199 4.04 -2.86 -6.62
CA SER A 199 3.43 -2.59 -5.31
C SER A 199 2.05 -3.26 -5.23
N ARG A 200 1.83 -4.04 -4.16
CA ARG A 200 0.61 -4.84 -3.96
C ARG A 200 -0.17 -4.33 -2.76
N TYR A 201 -1.50 -4.32 -2.83
CA TYR A 201 -2.38 -3.78 -1.78
C TYR A 201 -3.49 -4.75 -1.46
N GLY A 202 -3.72 -5.08 -0.19
CA GLY A 202 -4.75 -6.07 0.10
C GLY A 202 -4.93 -6.31 1.59
N TRP A 203 -5.84 -7.23 1.89
CA TRP A 203 -6.15 -7.62 3.25
C TRP A 203 -5.34 -8.81 3.71
N ILE A 204 -4.88 -8.77 4.95
CA ILE A 204 -4.10 -9.83 5.58
C ILE A 204 -4.65 -10.23 6.93
N ARG A 205 -4.28 -11.44 7.35
CA ARG A 205 -4.53 -11.99 8.69
C ARG A 205 -3.22 -12.21 9.43
N TYR A 206 -2.96 -11.44 10.48
CA TYR A 206 -1.85 -11.73 11.39
C TYR A 206 -2.11 -13.04 12.15
N ARG A 207 -1.06 -13.85 12.32
CA ARG A 207 -1.12 -15.13 13.05
C ARG A 207 -0.63 -14.98 14.48
#